data_AF-A0A936A669-F1
#
_entry.id   AF-A0A936A669-F1
#
_cell.length_a   1.000
_cell.length_b   1.000
_cell.length_c   1.000
_cell.angle_alpha   90.00
_cell.angle_beta   90.00
_cell.angle_gamma   90.00
#
_symmetry.space_group_name_H-M   'P 1'
#
loop_
_entity.id
_entity.type
_entity.pdbx_description
1 polymer ?
#
loop_
_entity_poly.entity_id
_entity_poly.type
_entity_poly.pdbx_seq_one_letter_code
_entity_poly.pdbx_strand_id
1 'polypeptide(L)'
;MLSVSCKTDFGVVDPMVILDRLVALPIGTWTYRDSTEGTHLGPIAEDFKAAFNLAGDGKSIATVDADGVALAAIQGLNRKLDEENAALRAELAALRAMVETLAAPRR
;
A
#
# COMPACT_ATOMS: atom_id res chain seq x y z
N MET A 1 -17.59 20.55 -8.91
CA MET A 1 -16.21 20.61 -9.44
C MET A 1 -15.58 19.22 -9.36
N LEU A 2 -16.11 18.23 -10.11
CA LEU A 2 -15.71 16.81 -10.00
C LEU A 2 -15.31 16.18 -11.35
N SER A 3 -15.37 16.93 -12.45
CA SER A 3 -15.05 16.43 -13.80
C SER A 3 -13.54 16.46 -14.08
N VAL A 4 -13.06 15.56 -14.94
CA VAL A 4 -11.70 15.59 -15.53
C VAL A 4 -11.40 16.96 -16.14
N SER A 5 -12.40 17.62 -16.70
CA SER A 5 -12.28 18.98 -17.26
C SER A 5 -11.91 20.07 -16.25
N CYS A 6 -11.99 19.77 -14.94
CA CYS A 6 -11.56 20.68 -13.87
C CYS A 6 -10.20 20.31 -13.27
N LYS A 7 -9.51 19.28 -13.82
CA LYS A 7 -8.23 18.76 -13.32
C LYS A 7 -7.20 18.78 -14.46
N THR A 8 -5.94 19.02 -14.12
CA THR A 8 -4.80 19.04 -15.05
C THR A 8 -3.63 18.30 -14.42
N ASP A 9 -2.53 18.15 -15.17
CA ASP A 9 -1.25 17.60 -14.69
C ASP A 9 -1.37 16.16 -14.17
N PHE A 10 -2.12 15.32 -14.89
CA PHE A 10 -2.31 13.91 -14.56
C PHE A 10 -0.96 13.17 -14.58
N GLY A 11 -0.62 12.53 -13.46
CA GLY A 11 0.57 11.70 -13.31
C GLY A 11 0.21 10.23 -13.04
N VAL A 12 1.11 9.34 -13.44
CA VAL A 12 1.06 7.92 -13.03
C VAL A 12 1.88 7.77 -11.75
N VAL A 13 1.35 6.99 -10.80
CA VAL A 13 2.07 6.59 -9.58
C VAL A 13 2.47 5.12 -9.68
N ASP A 14 3.57 4.74 -9.04
CA ASP A 14 3.91 3.33 -8.86
C ASP A 14 3.25 2.80 -7.57
N PRO A 15 2.27 1.87 -7.67
CA PRO A 15 1.60 1.30 -6.51
C PRO A 15 2.53 0.63 -5.51
N MET A 16 3.66 0.05 -5.95
CA MET A 16 4.60 -0.63 -5.06
C MET A 16 5.34 0.37 -4.16
N VAL A 17 5.80 1.48 -4.73
CA VAL A 17 6.45 2.55 -3.96
C VAL A 17 5.48 3.18 -2.95
N ILE A 18 4.21 3.33 -3.33
CA ILE A 18 3.18 3.87 -2.42
C ILE A 18 2.89 2.88 -1.29
N LEU A 19 2.78 1.58 -1.60
CA LEU A 19 2.65 0.53 -0.59
C LEU A 19 3.83 0.57 0.39
N ASP A 20 5.07 0.59 -0.10
CA ASP A 20 6.26 0.57 0.75
C ASP A 20 6.30 1.76 1.72
N ARG A 21 5.95 2.95 1.23
CA ARG A 21 5.84 4.16 2.07
C ARG A 21 4.71 4.05 3.08
N LEU A 22 3.54 3.54 2.68
CA LEU A 22 2.41 3.37 3.57
C LEU A 22 2.70 2.36 4.68
N VAL A 23 3.36 1.25 4.36
CA VAL A 23 3.76 0.22 5.33
C VAL A 23 4.76 0.76 6.35
N ALA A 24 5.64 1.68 5.94
CA ALA A 24 6.58 2.34 6.83
C ALA A 24 5.97 3.48 7.67
N LEU A 25 4.76 3.94 7.34
CA LEU A 25 4.12 5.06 8.01
C LEU A 25 3.55 4.63 9.38
N PRO A 26 3.91 5.30 10.48
CA PRO A 26 3.30 5.01 11.78
C PRO A 26 1.79 5.27 11.78
N ILE A 27 1.02 4.27 12.22
CA ILE A 27 -0.42 4.39 12.46
C ILE A 27 -0.67 4.18 13.94
N GLY A 28 -1.38 5.11 14.56
CA GLY A 28 -1.72 5.05 15.97
C GLY A 28 -3.05 5.72 16.25
N THR A 29 -3.47 5.67 17.51
CA THR A 29 -4.60 6.45 17.98
C THR A 29 -4.12 7.75 18.61
N TRP A 30 -4.89 8.81 18.44
CA TRP A 30 -4.60 10.12 18.99
C TRP A 30 -5.89 10.92 19.20
N THR A 31 -5.82 11.97 20.00
CA THR A 31 -6.94 12.90 20.24
C THR A 31 -6.45 14.32 19.98
N TYR A 32 -7.31 15.18 19.43
CA TYR A 32 -7.01 16.59 19.39
C TYR A 32 -7.04 17.17 20.81
N ARG A 33 -6.13 18.11 21.08
CA ARG A 33 -6.21 18.92 22.30
C ARG A 33 -7.47 19.78 22.23
N ASP A 34 -8.17 19.91 23.35
CA ASP A 34 -9.33 20.81 23.50
C ASP A 34 -10.50 20.53 22.53
N SER A 35 -10.63 19.28 22.04
CA SER A 35 -11.72 18.84 21.15
C SER A 35 -12.61 17.80 21.82
N THR A 36 -13.89 17.80 21.45
CA THR A 36 -14.88 16.78 21.84
C THR A 36 -15.07 15.68 20.80
N GLU A 37 -14.30 15.68 19.71
CA GLU A 37 -14.40 14.68 18.64
C GLU A 37 -14.02 13.27 19.09
N GLY A 38 -13.21 13.16 20.15
CA GLY A 38 -12.77 11.89 20.72
C GLY A 38 -11.50 11.35 20.06
N THR A 39 -11.36 10.02 20.08
CA THR A 39 -10.16 9.33 19.61
C THR A 39 -10.24 9.10 18.11
N HIS A 40 -9.20 9.52 17.40
CA HIS A 40 -8.95 9.23 16.00
C HIS A 40 -7.96 8.07 15.86
N LEU A 41 -8.02 7.37 14.73
CA LEU A 41 -7.08 6.32 14.33
C LEU A 41 -6.51 6.73 12.97
N GLY A 42 -5.19 6.86 12.87
CA GLY A 42 -4.53 7.24 11.63
C GLY A 42 -3.10 7.72 11.85
N PRO A 43 -2.41 8.10 10.77
CA PRO A 43 -1.10 8.71 10.87
C PRO A 43 -1.20 10.14 11.42
N ILE A 44 -0.07 10.64 11.91
CA ILE A 44 0.11 12.07 12.18
C ILE A 44 0.29 12.80 10.84
N ALA A 45 -0.27 14.00 10.71
CA ALA A 45 -0.34 14.74 9.44
C ALA A 45 1.05 15.11 8.89
N GLU A 46 1.99 15.48 9.77
CA GLU A 46 3.37 15.81 9.40
C GLU A 46 4.11 14.59 8.84
N ASP A 47 3.94 13.41 9.45
CA ASP A 47 4.55 12.17 8.96
C ASP A 47 3.96 11.77 7.60
N PHE A 48 2.64 11.91 7.43
CA PHE A 48 1.99 11.67 6.14
C PHE A 48 2.52 12.64 5.06
N LYS A 49 2.67 13.92 5.40
CA LYS A 49 3.25 14.92 4.51
C LYS A 49 4.69 14.59 4.15
N ALA A 50 5.51 14.14 5.11
CA ALA A 50 6.89 13.73 4.85
C ALA A 50 6.97 12.49 3.94
N ALA A 51 6.07 11.53 4.11
CA ALA A 51 6.04 10.30 3.32
C ALA A 51 5.58 10.51 1.87
N PHE A 52 4.54 11.33 1.65
CA PHE A 52 3.88 11.43 0.34
C PHE A 52 4.02 12.78 -0.35
N ASN A 53 4.31 13.85 0.41
CA ASN A 53 4.46 15.22 -0.09
C ASN A 53 3.32 15.69 -1.01
N LEU A 54 2.08 15.30 -0.68
CA LEU A 54 0.86 15.74 -1.37
C LEU A 54 0.49 17.18 -0.98
N ALA A 55 -0.58 17.74 -1.53
CA ALA A 55 -0.98 19.13 -1.32
C ALA A 55 -1.31 19.45 0.16
N GLY A 56 -1.52 20.73 0.47
CA GLY A 56 -1.82 21.18 1.84
C GLY A 56 -0.59 21.53 2.68
N ASP A 57 -0.84 22.00 3.90
CA ASP A 57 0.15 22.61 4.80
C ASP A 57 0.81 21.62 5.78
N GLY A 58 0.44 20.34 5.73
CA GLY A 58 0.95 19.31 6.62
C GLY A 58 0.34 19.28 8.02
N LYS A 59 -0.70 20.09 8.30
CA LYS A 59 -1.40 20.10 9.59
C LYS A 59 -2.68 19.28 9.60
N SER A 60 -3.11 18.85 8.42
CA SER A 60 -4.27 18.00 8.21
C SER A 60 -4.02 17.12 7.00
N ILE A 61 -4.73 16.00 6.94
CA ILE A 61 -4.71 15.09 5.79
C ILE A 61 -6.04 15.26 5.07
N ALA A 62 -6.00 15.67 3.81
CA ALA A 62 -7.21 15.69 2.99
C ALA A 62 -7.72 14.26 2.81
N THR A 63 -9.03 14.05 2.97
CA THR A 63 -9.61 12.70 2.84
C THR A 63 -9.35 12.09 1.47
N VAL A 64 -9.38 12.90 0.41
CA VAL A 64 -9.03 12.47 -0.96
C VAL A 64 -7.60 11.95 -1.07
N ASP A 65 -6.66 12.54 -0.33
CA ASP A 65 -5.25 12.13 -0.34
C ASP A 65 -5.05 10.85 0.47
N ALA A 66 -5.69 10.74 1.65
CA ALA A 66 -5.68 9.52 2.45
C ALA A 66 -6.26 8.33 1.68
N ASP A 67 -7.44 8.52 1.06
CA ASP A 67 -8.11 7.51 0.26
C ASP A 67 -7.29 7.13 -0.97
N GLY A 68 -6.71 8.13 -1.67
CA GLY A 68 -5.85 7.91 -2.82
C GLY A 68 -4.62 7.07 -2.50
N VAL A 69 -3.94 7.37 -1.40
CA VAL A 69 -2.80 6.57 -0.90
C VAL A 69 -3.25 5.15 -0.55
N ALA A 70 -4.37 4.99 0.17
CA ALA A 70 -4.88 3.68 0.54
C ALA A 70 -5.22 2.82 -0.70
N LEU A 71 -5.91 3.38 -1.69
CA LEU A 71 -6.26 2.69 -2.93
C LEU A 71 -5.03 2.28 -3.73
N ALA A 72 -4.04 3.17 -3.88
CA ALA A 72 -2.79 2.86 -4.56
C ALA A 72 -1.99 1.78 -3.82
N ALA A 73 -1.90 1.85 -2.49
CA ALA A 73 -1.24 0.81 -1.70
C ALA A 73 -1.93 -0.56 -1.80
N ILE A 74 -3.27 -0.60 -1.84
CA ILE A 74 -4.02 -1.85 -2.08
C ILE A 74 -3.68 -2.46 -3.44
N GLN A 75 -3.57 -1.63 -4.49
CA GLN A 75 -3.12 -2.10 -5.81
C GLN A 75 -1.68 -2.65 -5.76
N GLY A 76 -0.78 -1.97 -5.04
CA GLY A 76 0.58 -2.45 -4.81
C GLY A 76 0.59 -3.80 -4.07
N LEU A 77 -0.25 -3.93 -3.03
CA LEU A 77 -0.33 -5.15 -2.24
C LEU A 77 -0.84 -6.32 -3.09
N ASN A 78 -1.85 -6.09 -3.93
CA ASN A 78 -2.34 -7.12 -4.84
C ASN A 78 -1.23 -7.58 -5.80
N ARG A 79 -0.47 -6.64 -6.38
CA ARG A 79 0.65 -6.98 -7.27
C ARG A 79 1.70 -7.82 -6.53
N LYS A 80 2.12 -7.38 -5.34
CA LYS A 80 3.08 -8.11 -4.50
C LYS A 80 2.60 -9.53 -4.21
N LEU A 81 1.32 -9.68 -3.86
CA LEU A 81 0.72 -10.98 -3.58
C LEU A 81 0.70 -11.89 -4.82
N ASP A 82 0.38 -11.35 -6.00
CA ASP A 82 0.39 -12.11 -7.25
C ASP A 82 1.80 -12.59 -7.62
N GLU A 83 2.80 -11.72 -7.48
CA GLU A 83 4.21 -12.03 -7.73
C GLU A 83 4.73 -13.12 -6.77
N GLU A 84 4.49 -12.98 -5.46
CA GLU A 84 4.89 -13.98 -4.46
C GLU A 84 4.16 -15.31 -4.68
N ASN A 85 2.86 -15.28 -4.99
CA ASN A 85 2.10 -16.50 -5.30
C ASN A 85 2.61 -17.22 -6.55
N ALA A 86 2.98 -16.47 -7.59
CA ALA A 86 3.56 -17.05 -8.81
C ALA A 86 4.90 -17.73 -8.50
N ALA A 87 5.76 -17.09 -7.72
CA ALA A 87 7.04 -17.64 -7.29
C ALA A 87 6.86 -18.92 -6.47
N LEU A 88 5.99 -18.90 -5.46
CA LEU A 88 5.70 -20.07 -4.62
C LEU A 88 5.11 -21.23 -5.43
N ARG A 89 4.24 -20.96 -6.41
CA ARG A 89 3.70 -22.00 -7.30
C ARG A 89 4.78 -22.64 -8.17
N ALA A 90 5.72 -21.84 -8.68
CA ALA A 90 6.84 -22.34 -9.47
C ALA A 90 7.77 -23.22 -8.62
N GLU A 91 8.08 -22.80 -7.39
CA GLU A 91 8.90 -23.58 -6.45
C GLU A 91 8.22 -24.90 -6.08
N LEU A 92 6.91 -24.86 -5.77
CA LEU A 92 6.13 -26.07 -5.48
C LEU A 92 6.13 -27.04 -6.66
N ALA A 93 6.03 -26.56 -7.90
CA ALA A 93 6.10 -27.40 -9.09
C ALA A 93 7.48 -28.07 -9.24
N ALA A 94 8.56 -27.31 -9.03
CA ALA A 94 9.92 -27.83 -9.08
C ALA A 94 10.19 -28.89 -8.01
N LEU A 95 9.77 -28.63 -6.77
CA LEU A 95 9.91 -29.58 -5.67
C LEU A 95 9.12 -30.87 -5.91
N ARG A 96 7.88 -30.77 -6.44
CA ARG A 96 7.09 -31.94 -6.81
C ARG A 96 7.80 -32.80 -7.86
N ALA A 97 8.34 -32.19 -8.90
CA ALA A 97 9.10 -32.91 -9.92
C ALA A 97 10.35 -33.61 -9.34
N MET A 98 11.05 -32.96 -8.40
CA MET A 98 12.20 -33.55 -7.72
C MET A 98 11.81 -34.75 -6.85
N VAL A 99 10.73 -34.62 -6.08
CA VAL A 99 10.20 -35.73 -5.26
C VAL A 99 9.78 -36.91 -6.12
N GLU A 100 9.08 -36.67 -7.23
CA GLU A 100 8.69 -37.72 -8.19
C GLU A 100 9.92 -38.43 -8.78
N THR A 101 10.97 -37.68 -9.11
CA THR A 101 12.22 -38.25 -9.62
C THR A 101 12.92 -39.13 -8.58
N LEU A 102 12.97 -38.71 -7.32
CA LEU A 102 13.60 -39.47 -6.24
C LEU A 102 12.78 -40.69 -5.80
N ALA A 103 11.45 -40.60 -5.88
CA ALA A 103 10.54 -41.69 -5.55
C ALA A 103 10.43 -42.74 -6.67
N ALA A 104 10.92 -42.44 -7.88
CA ALA A 104 10.93 -43.39 -8.97
C ALA A 104 11.84 -44.59 -8.62
N PRO A 105 11.35 -45.84 -8.73
CA PRO A 105 12.13 -47.01 -8.37
C PRO A 105 13.40 -47.09 -9.25
N ARG A 106 14.57 -47.26 -8.61
CA ARG A 106 15.81 -47.58 -9.31
C ARG A 106 15.63 -48.94 -9.98
N ARG A 107 15.70 -48.95 -11.31
CA ARG A 107 15.78 -50.19 -12.10
C ARG A 107 17.10 -50.91 -11.86
#